data_AF-A0A4S0I5Z2-F1
#
_entry.id   AF-A0A4S0I5Z2-F1
#
_cell.length_a   1.000
_cell.length_b   1.000
_cell.length_c   1.000
_cell.angle_alpha   90.00
_cell.angle_beta   90.00
_cell.angle_gamma   90.00
#
_symmetry.space_group_name_H-M   'P 1'
#
loop_
_entity.id
_entity.type
_entity.pdbx_description
1 polymer ?
#
loop_
_entity_poly.entity_id
_entity_poly.type
_entity_poly.pdbx_seq_one_letter_code
_entity_poly.pdbx_strand_id
1 'polypeptide(L)'
;QVKQAQAELEQAVWRLSNRPLPAPSPGRVNDVIRNPGDTAGPTAPVISVLPDGAVKLSVYIPEAAFSSVKVGSLLSVHCDGCGPEVKARVSYISP
;
A
#
# COMPACT_ATOMS: atom_id res chain seq x y z
N GLN A 1 -21.37 25.92 31.09
CA GLN A 1 -21.81 26.15 29.70
C GLN A 1 -20.64 26.50 28.78
N VAL A 2 -19.80 27.50 29.08
CA VAL A 2 -18.63 27.87 28.24
C VAL A 2 -17.70 26.68 27.91
N LYS A 3 -17.31 25.87 28.91
CA LYS A 3 -16.47 24.69 28.70
C LYS A 3 -17.06 23.68 27.72
N GLN A 4 -18.39 23.50 27.72
CA GLN A 4 -19.07 22.58 26.82
C GLN A 4 -19.06 23.12 25.39
N ALA A 5 -19.43 24.39 25.22
CA ALA A 5 -19.38 25.05 23.92
C ALA A 5 -17.98 25.05 23.30
N GLN A 6 -16.94 25.18 24.13
CA GLN A 6 -15.55 25.12 23.69
C GLN A 6 -15.14 23.71 23.22
N ALA A 7 -15.55 22.67 23.94
CA ALA A 7 -15.32 21.28 23.52
C ALA A 7 -16.05 20.95 22.21
N GLU A 8 -17.27 21.45 22.03
CA GLU A 8 -18.04 21.28 20.78
C GLU A 8 -17.35 21.96 19.59
N LEU A 9 -16.78 23.15 19.80
CA LEU A 9 -15.98 23.86 18.80
C LEU A 9 -14.72 23.07 18.43
N GLU A 10 -13.95 22.60 19.41
CA GLU A 10 -12.74 21.80 19.19
C GLU A 10 -13.03 20.53 18.37
N GLN A 11 -14.12 19.83 18.68
CA GLN A 11 -14.54 18.67 17.91
C GLN A 11 -14.94 19.02 16.48
N ALA A 12 -15.62 20.15 16.27
CA ALA A 12 -15.98 20.61 14.93
C ALA A 12 -14.74 20.94 14.09
N VAL A 13 -13.75 21.60 14.70
CA VAL A 13 -12.45 21.89 14.08
C VAL A 13 -11.71 20.60 13.74
N TRP A 14 -11.65 19.64 14.66
CA TRP A 14 -11.02 18.34 14.40
C TRP A 14 -11.70 17.57 13.26
N ARG A 15 -13.04 17.57 13.18
CA ARG A 15 -13.75 16.94 12.05
C ARG A 15 -13.44 17.63 10.72
N LEU A 16 -13.29 18.96 10.73
CA LEU A 16 -12.91 19.71 9.54
C LEU A 16 -11.48 19.40 9.08
N SER A 17 -10.54 19.30 10.02
CA SER A 17 -9.13 19.01 9.71
C SER A 17 -8.90 17.60 9.16
N ASN A 18 -9.81 16.66 9.41
CA ASN A 18 -9.74 15.29 8.88
C ASN A 18 -10.39 15.11 7.49
N ARG A 19 -10.96 16.16 6.89
CA ARG A 19 -11.50 16.09 5.52
C ARG A 19 -10.43 15.98 4.42
N PRO A 20 -9.30 16.72 4.47
CA PRO A 20 -8.23 16.49 3.51
C PRO A 20 -7.57 15.13 3.76
N LEU A 21 -7.31 14.39 2.68
CA LEU A 21 -6.66 13.08 2.72
C LEU A 21 -5.26 13.19 2.08
N PRO A 22 -4.23 13.57 2.85
CA PRO A 22 -2.86 13.61 2.33
C PRO A 22 -2.35 12.20 2.06
N ALA A 23 -1.50 12.05 1.05
CA ALA A 23 -0.81 10.79 0.81
C ALA A 23 0.14 10.48 1.98
N PRO A 24 0.12 9.26 2.56
CA PRO A 24 0.97 8.92 3.71
C PRO A 24 2.45 8.74 3.34
N SER A 25 2.76 8.51 2.06
CA SER A 25 4.12 8.38 1.55
C SER A 25 4.18 8.77 0.06
N PRO A 26 5.37 9.07 -0.48
CA PRO A 26 5.58 9.10 -1.93
C PRO A 26 5.19 7.77 -2.58
N GLY A 27 4.70 7.85 -3.81
CA GLY A 27 4.24 6.70 -4.54
C GLY A 27 3.41 7.07 -5.77
N ARG A 28 3.02 6.03 -6.51
CA ARG A 28 2.17 6.14 -7.69
C ARG A 28 0.73 5.81 -7.32
N VAL A 29 -0.22 6.60 -7.81
CA VAL A 29 -1.64 6.21 -7.76
C VAL A 29 -1.81 4.95 -8.61
N ASN A 30 -2.20 3.86 -7.96
CA ASN A 30 -2.45 2.59 -8.62
C ASN A 30 -3.88 2.52 -9.14
N ASP A 31 -4.85 3.02 -8.36
CA ASP A 31 -6.25 3.04 -8.74
C ASP A 31 -7.01 4.20 -8.09
N VAL A 32 -8.01 4.73 -8.80
CA VAL A 32 -8.96 5.74 -8.31
C VAL A 32 -10.31 5.05 -8.14
N ILE A 33 -10.63 4.75 -6.88
CA ILE A 33 -11.75 3.89 -6.52
C ILE A 33 -13.06 4.68 -6.46
N ARG A 34 -12.96 5.99 -6.19
CA ARG A 34 -14.10 6.91 -6.07
C ARG A 34 -13.85 8.16 -6.91
N ASN A 35 -14.90 8.60 -7.59
CA ASN A 35 -14.90 9.75 -8.47
C ASN A 35 -15.68 10.93 -7.85
N PRO A 36 -15.51 12.15 -8.38
CA PRO A 36 -16.31 13.29 -7.95
C PRO A 36 -17.81 12.99 -8.02
N GLY A 37 -18.52 13.25 -6.92
CA GLY A 37 -19.96 12.95 -6.77
C GLY A 37 -20.25 11.65 -6.02
N ASP A 38 -19.26 10.75 -5.90
CA ASP A 38 -19.42 9.53 -5.10
C ASP A 38 -19.49 9.85 -3.61
N THR A 39 -20.27 9.06 -2.87
CA THR A 39 -20.25 9.10 -1.41
C THR A 39 -19.12 8.22 -0.89
N ALA A 40 -18.14 8.84 -0.23
CA ALA A 40 -17.07 8.13 0.48
C ALA A 40 -17.49 7.86 1.94
N GLY A 41 -16.98 6.75 2.51
CA GLY A 41 -17.22 6.36 3.88
C GLY A 41 -15.98 5.71 4.50
N PRO A 42 -15.95 5.50 5.83
CA PRO A 42 -14.76 5.02 6.54
C PRO A 42 -14.38 3.57 6.20
N THR A 43 -15.29 2.83 5.55
CA THR A 43 -15.14 1.40 5.27
C THR A 43 -14.44 1.10 3.94
N ALA A 44 -14.36 2.06 3.03
CA ALA A 44 -13.79 1.86 1.70
C ALA A 44 -12.87 3.02 1.29
N PRO A 45 -11.68 2.74 0.72
CA PRO A 45 -10.75 3.76 0.28
C PRO A 45 -11.26 4.55 -0.92
N VAL A 46 -10.73 5.76 -1.08
CA VAL A 46 -10.96 6.64 -2.24
C VAL A 46 -9.93 6.37 -3.34
N ILE A 47 -8.68 6.10 -2.95
CA ILE A 47 -7.53 5.92 -3.85
C ILE A 47 -6.70 4.76 -3.31
N SER A 48 -6.16 3.93 -4.20
CA SER A 48 -5.09 2.98 -3.91
C SER A 48 -3.76 3.53 -4.39
N VAL A 49 -2.76 3.57 -3.51
CA VAL A 49 -1.41 4.08 -3.81
C VAL A 49 -0.41 2.95 -3.67
N LEU A 50 0.49 2.83 -4.65
CA LEU A 50 1.67 1.97 -4.58
C LEU A 50 2.86 2.83 -4.16
N PRO A 51 3.37 2.68 -2.93
CA PRO A 51 4.53 3.43 -2.48
C PRO A 51 5.78 3.11 -3.30
N ASP A 52 6.70 4.08 -3.37
CA ASP A 52 7.98 3.87 -4.03
C ASP A 52 8.76 2.74 -3.35
N GLY A 53 9.33 1.84 -4.16
CA GLY A 53 10.06 0.67 -3.66
C GLY A 53 9.20 -0.44 -3.04
N ALA A 54 7.87 -0.32 -3.03
CA ALA A 54 6.97 -1.33 -2.47
C ALA A 54 6.61 -2.47 -3.45
N VAL A 55 7.23 -2.52 -4.64
CA VAL A 55 7.03 -3.59 -5.62
C VAL A 55 7.74 -4.87 -5.14
N LYS A 56 7.00 -5.98 -5.14
CA LYS A 56 7.52 -7.32 -4.80
C LYS A 56 7.16 -8.31 -5.90
N LEU A 57 8.02 -9.31 -6.08
CA LEU A 57 7.77 -10.45 -6.94
C LEU A 57 7.16 -11.59 -6.11
N SER A 58 6.04 -12.15 -6.58
CA SER A 58 5.49 -13.39 -6.05
C SER A 58 5.85 -14.53 -7.00
N VAL A 59 6.69 -15.46 -6.51
CA VAL A 59 7.13 -16.63 -7.28
C VAL A 59 6.48 -17.87 -6.67
N TYR A 60 5.86 -18.69 -7.51
CA TYR A 60 5.30 -19.98 -7.11
C TYR A 60 6.29 -21.08 -7.48
N ILE A 61 6.62 -21.93 -6.51
CA ILE A 61 7.59 -23.02 -6.68
C ILE A 61 6.89 -24.37 -6.52
N PRO A 62 7.28 -25.41 -7.29
CA PRO A 62 6.80 -26.76 -7.06
C PRO A 62 7.18 -27.26 -5.65
N GLU A 63 6.32 -28.05 -5.03
CA GLU A 63 6.52 -28.59 -3.68
C GLU A 63 7.87 -29.32 -3.52
N ALA A 64 8.24 -30.12 -4.53
CA ALA A 64 9.50 -30.85 -4.54
C ALA A 64 10.75 -29.94 -4.47
N ALA A 65 10.63 -28.68 -4.90
CA ALA A 65 11.71 -27.69 -4.86
C ALA A 65 11.64 -26.78 -3.62
N PHE A 66 10.59 -26.86 -2.80
CA PHE A 66 10.35 -25.93 -1.69
C PHE A 66 11.50 -25.89 -0.68
N SER A 67 12.03 -27.06 -0.31
CA SER A 67 13.13 -27.18 0.65
C SER A 67 14.46 -26.59 0.16
N SER A 68 14.61 -26.36 -1.15
CA SER A 68 15.83 -25.82 -1.75
C SER A 68 15.94 -24.29 -1.64
N VAL A 69 14.84 -23.60 -1.37
CA VAL A 69 14.78 -22.13 -1.32
C VAL A 69 14.78 -21.67 0.14
N LYS A 70 15.56 -20.62 0.42
CA LYS A 70 15.66 -20.03 1.76
C LYS A 70 15.46 -18.53 1.68
N VAL A 71 14.95 -17.95 2.78
CA VAL A 71 14.95 -16.49 2.95
C VAL A 71 16.39 -15.99 2.84
N GLY A 72 16.60 -14.92 2.08
CA GLY A 72 17.90 -14.35 1.78
C GLY A 72 18.53 -14.83 0.47
N SER A 73 18.03 -15.92 -0.14
CA SER A 73 18.50 -16.40 -1.44
C SER A 73 18.37 -15.32 -2.52
N LEU A 74 19.36 -15.26 -3.41
CA LEU A 74 19.33 -14.43 -4.60
C LEU A 74 18.77 -15.22 -5.78
N LEU A 75 17.81 -14.61 -6.48
CA LEU A 75 17.18 -15.16 -7.66
C LEU A 75 17.52 -14.26 -8.86
N SER A 76 17.92 -14.89 -9.96
CA SER A 76 17.93 -14.23 -11.27
C SER A 76 16.51 -14.18 -11.80
N VAL A 77 16.02 -12.99 -12.13
CA VAL A 77 14.66 -12.74 -12.61
C VAL A 77 14.74 -12.30 -14.05
N HIS A 78 13.95 -12.94 -14.89
CA HIS A 78 13.70 -12.53 -16.26
C HIS A 78 12.21 -12.23 -16.44
N CYS A 79 11.91 -11.17 -17.16
CA CYS A 79 10.55 -10.76 -17.49
C CYS A 79 10.59 -9.97 -18.79
N ASP A 80 9.50 -10.07 -19.57
CA ASP A 80 9.47 -9.57 -20.96
C ASP A 80 9.74 -8.07 -21.11
N GLY A 81 9.53 -7.30 -20.03
CA GLY A 81 9.72 -5.85 -20.00
C GLY A 81 10.80 -5.35 -19.03
N CYS A 82 11.53 -6.23 -18.33
CA CYS A 82 12.66 -5.77 -17.52
C CYS A 82 13.93 -5.63 -18.35
N GLY A 83 14.77 -4.68 -17.96
CA GLY A 83 16.14 -4.61 -18.44
C GLY A 83 16.94 -5.89 -18.13
N PRO A 84 18.13 -6.03 -18.73
CA PRO A 84 18.95 -7.22 -18.53
C PRO A 84 19.35 -7.39 -17.06
N GLU A 85 19.31 -8.64 -16.59
CA GLU A 85 19.82 -9.10 -15.29
C GLU A 85 19.19 -8.49 -14.03
N VAL A 86 17.87 -8.60 -13.88
CA VAL A 86 17.22 -8.28 -12.61
C VAL A 86 17.54 -9.36 -11.57
N LYS A 87 18.03 -8.93 -10.40
CA LYS A 87 18.24 -9.80 -9.24
C LYS A 87 17.22 -9.49 -8.16
N ALA A 88 16.61 -10.52 -7.58
CA ALA A 88 15.69 -10.40 -6.46
C ALA A 88 16.23 -11.17 -5.25
N ARG A 89 15.91 -10.70 -4.05
CA ARG A 89 16.20 -11.40 -2.80
C ARG A 89 14.90 -11.96 -2.23
N VAL A 90 14.91 -13.25 -1.87
CA VAL A 90 13.78 -13.87 -1.17
C VAL A 90 13.64 -13.21 0.21
N SER A 91 12.53 -12.52 0.43
CA SER A 91 12.25 -11.82 1.71
C SER A 91 11.26 -12.56 2.59
N TYR A 92 10.46 -13.46 2.00
CA TYR A 92 9.42 -14.22 2.70
C TYR A 92 9.16 -15.51 1.92
N ILE A 93 8.86 -16.59 2.64
CA ILE A 93 8.38 -17.86 2.11
C ILE A 93 7.10 -18.20 2.89
N SER A 94 6.00 -18.45 2.17
CA SER A 94 4.76 -18.90 2.81
C SER A 94 4.93 -20.34 3.29
N PRO A 95 4.59 -20.66 4.56
CA PRO A 95 4.50 -22.05 5.04
C PRO A 95 3.42 -22.84 4.30
#